data_AF-A0A8H7ZF45-F1
#
_entry.id   AF-A0A8H7ZF45-F1
#
_cell.length_a   1.000
_cell.length_b   1.000
_cell.length_c   1.000
_cell.angle_alpha   90.00
_cell.angle_beta   90.00
_cell.angle_gamma   90.00
#
_symmetry.space_group_name_H-M   'P 1'
#
loop_
_entity.id
_entity.type
_entity.pdbx_description
1 polymer ?
#
loop_
_entity_poly.entity_id
_entity_poly.type
_entity_poly.pdbx_seq_one_letter_code
_entity_poly.pdbx_strand_id
1 'polypeptide(L)'
;MKLCIVVLIINNFVQRISASKIKDLVSMAVTAPRRQDVQSPSFDELLPPEFNQDYIQQWSRLKDNNNNNNNNNDNDQDEEGGDSNDDSRPKIDSSVPLHCQRDEFVIHSLGDLNSIIECETIIGNVVISEFDYPIITFTNLVKIKGDLSIFKSPELVRIESPQLQSISGQFQLFELTSLALISVPSLKQVQALKWEILPILSNVQFNAEIKGIESITIADTSLTGFSGFVANELKILDINNNRFLDTIDCNVEKVTQLLHISANSNEIKVQLPNLKQVEELSIHNVAVLNLGNLERVDKSMSLSSSLVHAVKLPKLKYIGGTLNLSKNSRLEVVEFPELEEIDGGLMVINNNLIEKVNFFPNLKIIGGALEITGKITELTFKNLKLVKGSAIVRSTSPQFDCQKWTKSEIGLVVRGGKIECTNANNEKVTSRTKEDGSSEASEVRNDDEQSSRKGEDDEQKEKPGQVEDKSGGNNGSKNRTSSSKNDKFTKSSSSSYNWGSFYSVYAVFIVAILSIEASI
;
A
#
# COMPACT_ATOMS: atom_id res chain seq x y z
N MET A 1 -8.09 39.37 35.09
CA MET A 1 -7.16 40.40 35.63
C MET A 1 -5.96 39.83 36.40
N LYS A 2 -6.10 38.76 37.20
CA LYS A 2 -4.94 38.12 37.89
C LYS A 2 -4.04 37.25 36.99
N LEU A 3 -4.49 36.83 35.80
CA LEU A 3 -3.66 36.07 34.84
C LEU A 3 -2.70 36.97 34.02
N CYS A 4 -3.06 38.23 33.74
CA CYS A 4 -2.22 39.16 32.97
C CYS A 4 -0.98 39.64 33.75
N ILE A 5 -1.05 39.67 35.09
CA ILE A 5 0.08 40.09 35.93
C ILE A 5 1.17 39.00 35.98
N VAL A 6 0.78 37.72 35.92
CA VAL A 6 1.73 36.60 35.90
C VAL A 6 2.49 36.53 34.58
N VAL A 7 1.83 36.78 33.45
CA VAL A 7 2.47 36.80 32.11
C VAL A 7 3.47 37.96 31.98
N LEU A 8 3.19 39.13 32.57
CA LEU A 8 4.11 40.28 32.55
C LEU A 8 5.35 40.09 33.44
N ILE A 9 5.24 39.32 34.54
CA ILE A 9 6.38 39.02 35.42
C ILE A 9 7.28 37.96 34.79
N ILE A 10 6.71 36.93 34.14
CA ILE A 10 7.49 35.90 33.44
C ILE A 10 8.23 36.47 32.23
N ASN A 11 7.59 37.36 31.45
CA ASN A 11 8.22 37.94 30.27
C ASN A 11 9.38 38.91 30.62
N ASN A 12 9.28 39.64 31.73
CA ASN A 12 10.38 40.47 32.26
C ASN A 12 11.53 39.64 32.85
N PHE A 13 11.24 38.43 33.37
CA PHE A 13 12.26 37.53 33.90
C PHE A 13 13.05 36.83 32.79
N VAL A 14 12.38 36.43 31.70
CA VAL A 14 13.01 35.80 30.52
C VAL A 14 13.88 36.79 29.74
N GLN A 15 13.48 38.06 29.62
CA GLN A 15 14.32 39.06 28.96
C GLN A 15 15.56 39.50 29.74
N ARG A 16 15.61 39.28 31.07
CA ARG A 16 16.81 39.59 31.88
C ARG A 16 17.87 38.47 31.91
N ILE A 17 17.55 37.26 31.48
CA ILE A 17 18.49 36.13 31.48
C ILE A 17 19.25 35.99 30.15
N SER A 18 18.78 36.63 29.06
CA SER A 18 19.35 36.49 27.72
C SER A 18 20.56 37.40 27.41
N ALA A 19 21.00 38.28 28.31
CA ALA A 19 21.99 39.32 27.96
C ALA A 19 23.29 39.32 28.78
N SER A 20 23.41 38.56 29.87
CA SER A 20 24.58 38.65 30.77
C SER A 20 25.53 37.44 30.77
N LYS A 21 25.32 36.43 29.93
CA LYS A 21 26.18 35.21 29.89
C LYS A 21 26.79 34.88 28.53
N ILE A 22 26.58 35.72 27.51
CA ILE A 22 27.16 35.53 26.16
C ILE A 22 28.40 36.42 25.94
N LYS A 23 28.66 37.42 26.82
CA LYS A 23 29.82 38.31 26.68
C LYS A 23 31.14 37.80 27.28
N ASP A 24 31.10 36.83 28.21
CA ASP A 24 32.30 36.34 28.91
C ASP A 24 32.94 35.10 28.28
N LEU A 25 32.30 34.48 27.27
CA LEU A 25 32.85 33.32 26.54
C LEU A 25 33.51 33.67 25.20
N VAL A 26 33.32 34.91 24.72
CA VAL A 26 33.90 35.38 23.45
C VAL A 26 35.23 36.16 23.66
N SER A 27 35.66 36.40 24.90
CA SER A 27 36.87 37.20 25.20
C SER A 27 38.08 36.43 25.75
N MET A 28 38.13 35.08 25.68
CA MET A 28 39.28 34.28 26.14
C MET A 28 39.88 33.38 25.05
N ALA A 29 39.96 33.85 23.80
CA ALA A 29 40.75 33.18 22.76
C ALA A 29 41.32 34.14 21.70
N VAL A 30 41.85 35.30 22.09
CA VAL A 30 42.66 36.14 21.19
C VAL A 30 43.84 36.73 21.95
N THR A 31 45.03 36.14 21.79
CA THR A 31 46.42 36.62 22.00
C THR A 31 47.30 35.39 22.23
N ALA A 32 48.42 35.05 21.58
CA ALA A 32 49.36 35.56 20.56
C ALA A 32 50.23 34.32 20.11
N PRO A 33 51.33 34.39 19.29
CA PRO A 33 51.68 35.22 18.13
C PRO A 33 52.04 34.39 16.85
N ARG A 34 52.22 35.08 15.71
CA ARG A 34 52.72 34.55 14.42
C ARG A 34 54.18 34.05 14.49
N ARG A 35 54.47 32.92 13.82
CA ARG A 35 55.78 32.60 13.22
C ARG A 35 55.60 32.08 11.79
N GLN A 36 56.50 32.54 10.91
CA GLN A 36 56.62 32.18 9.50
C GLN A 36 57.39 30.87 9.29
N ASP A 37 57.15 30.28 8.11
CA ASP A 37 57.95 29.32 7.34
C ASP A 37 58.13 27.88 7.86
N VAL A 38 57.28 26.97 7.36
CA VAL A 38 57.66 25.57 7.03
C VAL A 38 56.84 25.11 5.81
N GLN A 39 57.53 24.59 4.79
CA GLN A 39 56.95 23.98 3.58
C GLN A 39 56.10 22.75 3.91
N SER A 40 55.00 22.55 3.17
CA SER A 40 54.15 21.36 3.23
C SER A 40 54.89 20.12 2.71
N PRO A 41 54.89 18.99 3.43
CA PRO A 41 55.40 17.72 2.88
C PRO A 41 54.40 17.11 1.90
N SER A 42 54.92 16.34 0.94
CA SER A 42 54.14 15.57 -0.04
C SER A 42 53.34 14.43 0.62
N PHE A 43 52.24 14.04 -0.01
CA PHE A 43 51.25 13.06 0.47
C PHE A 43 51.80 11.64 0.75
N ASP A 44 53.02 11.33 0.34
CA ASP A 44 53.63 10.00 0.47
C ASP A 44 54.23 9.68 1.85
N GLU A 45 54.16 10.57 2.84
CA GLU A 45 54.88 10.41 4.13
C GLU A 45 53.99 10.31 5.39
N LEU A 46 52.68 10.04 5.24
CA LEU A 46 51.72 9.97 6.38
C LEU A 46 50.97 8.64 6.57
N LEU A 47 51.51 7.51 6.10
CA LEU A 47 50.93 6.20 6.37
C LEU A 47 51.80 5.34 7.32
N PRO A 48 51.23 4.73 8.39
CA PRO A 48 51.98 3.84 9.29
C PRO A 48 52.38 2.50 8.62
N PRO A 49 53.51 1.86 9.00
CA PRO A 49 54.21 0.88 8.17
C PRO A 49 53.72 -0.57 8.24
N GLU A 50 52.44 -0.84 8.51
CA GLU A 50 51.97 -2.24 8.71
C GLU A 50 50.76 -2.66 7.86
N PHE A 51 50.41 -1.93 6.79
CA PHE A 51 49.35 -2.33 5.88
C PHE A 51 49.73 -2.16 4.40
N ASN A 52 50.87 -2.70 3.97
CA ASN A 52 51.13 -2.76 2.52
C ASN A 52 52.16 -3.83 2.07
N GLN A 53 51.90 -5.12 2.30
CA GLN A 53 52.61 -6.16 1.54
C GLN A 53 51.75 -7.30 0.96
N ASP A 54 50.52 -7.54 1.44
CA ASP A 54 49.69 -8.62 0.89
C ASP A 54 48.89 -8.22 -0.38
N TYR A 55 48.48 -6.96 -0.51
CA TYR A 55 47.69 -6.54 -1.68
C TYR A 55 48.55 -6.33 -2.94
N ILE A 56 49.80 -5.87 -2.83
CA ILE A 56 50.68 -5.64 -3.99
C ILE A 56 51.24 -6.96 -4.58
N GLN A 57 51.37 -8.02 -3.76
CA GLN A 57 51.85 -9.32 -4.25
C GLN A 57 50.79 -10.13 -5.04
N GLN A 58 49.49 -9.95 -4.77
CA GLN A 58 48.44 -10.58 -5.57
C GLN A 58 48.30 -9.96 -6.97
N TRP A 59 48.56 -8.66 -7.11
CA TRP A 59 48.40 -7.96 -8.39
C TRP A 59 49.65 -7.93 -9.28
N SER A 60 50.83 -8.25 -8.74
CA SER A 60 52.05 -8.41 -9.53
C SER A 60 52.11 -9.76 -10.26
N ARG A 61 51.39 -10.79 -9.77
CA ARG A 61 51.30 -12.12 -10.43
C ARG A 61 50.34 -12.19 -11.62
N LEU A 62 49.58 -11.11 -11.89
CA LEU A 62 48.68 -11.02 -13.05
C LEU A 62 49.27 -10.26 -14.25
N LYS A 63 50.41 -9.58 -14.08
CA LYS A 63 51.10 -8.89 -15.18
C LYS A 63 52.21 -9.70 -15.87
N ASP A 64 52.66 -10.80 -15.27
CA ASP A 64 53.73 -11.64 -15.83
C ASP A 64 53.26 -12.75 -16.80
N ASN A 65 51.96 -12.90 -17.03
CA ASN A 65 51.42 -13.92 -17.96
C ASN A 65 51.09 -13.41 -19.37
N ASN A 66 51.48 -12.18 -19.74
CA ASN A 66 51.18 -11.61 -21.05
C ASN A 66 52.40 -11.11 -21.82
N ASN A 67 53.55 -11.75 -21.65
CA ASN A 67 54.69 -11.59 -22.55
C ASN A 67 55.56 -12.86 -22.56
N ASN A 68 55.26 -13.78 -23.49
CA ASN A 68 56.23 -14.63 -24.19
C ASN A 68 55.51 -15.64 -25.09
N ASN A 69 55.51 -15.41 -26.40
CA ASN A 69 56.22 -16.27 -27.36
C ASN A 69 55.85 -15.93 -28.82
N ASN A 70 56.86 -15.47 -29.55
CA ASN A 70 56.94 -15.57 -31.00
C ASN A 70 57.67 -16.87 -31.39
N ASN A 71 57.28 -17.43 -32.54
CA ASN A 71 57.98 -18.39 -33.42
C ASN A 71 57.92 -19.89 -33.09
N ASN A 72 57.09 -20.66 -33.81
CA ASN A 72 57.44 -21.41 -35.05
C ASN A 72 56.52 -22.63 -35.30
N ASN A 73 56.01 -22.73 -36.54
CA ASN A 73 55.77 -23.90 -37.42
C ASN A 73 55.45 -25.29 -36.83
N ASP A 74 54.27 -25.85 -37.14
CA ASP A 74 54.02 -26.83 -38.22
C ASP A 74 52.74 -27.67 -37.96
N ASN A 75 51.91 -27.78 -39.02
CA ASN A 75 51.01 -28.86 -39.45
C ASN A 75 49.97 -29.57 -38.54
N ASP A 76 48.80 -29.71 -39.18
CA ASP A 76 47.82 -30.80 -39.19
C ASP A 76 46.66 -30.88 -38.16
N GLN A 77 45.47 -30.75 -38.76
CA GLN A 77 44.24 -31.56 -38.65
C GLN A 77 43.33 -31.47 -37.42
N ASP A 78 42.10 -31.06 -37.73
CA ASP A 78 40.79 -31.59 -37.31
C ASP A 78 40.54 -31.90 -35.82
N GLU A 79 39.59 -31.18 -35.22
CA GLU A 79 38.26 -31.71 -34.84
C GLU A 79 37.47 -30.72 -33.97
N GLU A 80 36.15 -30.96 -33.97
CA GLU A 80 35.04 -30.15 -33.50
C GLU A 80 34.99 -29.91 -31.98
N GLY A 81 34.34 -28.79 -31.61
CA GLY A 81 33.42 -28.77 -30.47
C GLY A 81 33.93 -28.11 -29.17
N GLY A 82 33.31 -26.97 -28.83
CA GLY A 82 33.32 -26.46 -27.46
C GLY A 82 33.34 -24.94 -27.36
N ASP A 83 32.29 -24.27 -27.81
CA ASP A 83 32.08 -22.85 -27.49
C ASP A 83 31.61 -22.75 -26.03
N SER A 84 32.56 -22.54 -25.12
CA SER A 84 32.28 -22.29 -23.70
C SER A 84 31.91 -20.82 -23.53
N ASN A 85 30.61 -20.57 -23.39
CA ASN A 85 30.04 -19.31 -22.89
C ASN A 85 30.71 -18.92 -21.54
N ASP A 86 31.67 -17.99 -21.58
CA ASP A 86 32.04 -17.18 -20.43
C ASP A 86 31.29 -15.83 -20.51
N ASP A 87 29.98 -15.89 -20.29
CA ASP A 87 29.08 -14.73 -20.28
C ASP A 87 29.00 -14.09 -18.87
N SER A 88 30.00 -14.35 -18.02
CA SER A 88 30.01 -13.97 -16.60
C SER A 88 30.90 -12.78 -16.27
N ARG A 89 31.59 -12.19 -17.26
CA ARG A 89 32.37 -10.96 -17.06
C ARG A 89 31.45 -9.73 -17.13
N PRO A 90 31.46 -8.86 -16.10
CA PRO A 90 30.77 -7.57 -16.18
C PRO A 90 31.20 -6.84 -17.45
N LYS A 91 30.24 -6.41 -18.27
CA LYS A 91 30.53 -5.60 -19.46
C LYS A 91 31.04 -4.24 -18.99
N ILE A 92 32.36 -4.11 -18.88
CA ILE A 92 33.03 -2.86 -18.52
C ILE A 92 32.78 -1.86 -19.65
N ASP A 93 32.09 -0.76 -19.34
CA ASP A 93 31.87 0.35 -20.25
C ASP A 93 33.11 1.23 -20.24
N SER A 94 33.93 1.18 -21.30
CA SER A 94 35.18 1.94 -21.38
C SER A 94 34.99 3.47 -21.32
N SER A 95 33.75 3.98 -21.46
CA SER A 95 33.45 5.42 -21.39
C SER A 95 33.26 5.95 -19.95
N VAL A 96 33.16 5.05 -18.96
CA VAL A 96 32.95 5.42 -17.55
C VAL A 96 34.19 5.03 -16.73
N PRO A 97 34.69 5.86 -15.79
CA PRO A 97 35.82 5.47 -14.94
C PRO A 97 35.57 4.16 -14.20
N LEU A 98 36.59 3.31 -14.08
CA LEU A 98 36.46 1.98 -13.44
C LEU A 98 35.93 2.05 -12.00
N HIS A 99 36.28 3.09 -11.24
CA HIS A 99 35.78 3.28 -9.87
C HIS A 99 34.29 3.70 -9.81
N CYS A 100 33.69 4.09 -10.93
CA CYS A 100 32.27 4.42 -11.07
C CYS A 100 31.44 3.25 -11.66
N GLN A 101 32.04 2.07 -11.79
CA GLN A 101 31.38 0.87 -12.30
C GLN A 101 31.56 -0.30 -11.33
N ARG A 102 30.45 -0.79 -10.77
CA ARG A 102 30.39 -1.95 -9.87
C ARG A 102 28.94 -2.39 -9.79
N ASP A 103 28.66 -3.67 -9.57
CA ASP A 103 27.27 -4.13 -9.45
C ASP A 103 26.49 -3.36 -8.35
N GLU A 104 27.15 -3.08 -7.23
CA GLU A 104 26.57 -2.35 -6.10
C GLU A 104 27.61 -1.47 -5.37
N PHE A 105 27.24 -0.22 -5.10
CA PHE A 105 27.96 0.75 -4.29
C PHE A 105 27.27 0.88 -2.95
N VAL A 106 27.94 0.45 -1.88
CA VAL A 106 27.40 0.51 -0.52
C VAL A 106 28.02 1.70 0.22
N ILE A 107 27.18 2.56 0.78
CA ILE A 107 27.57 3.82 1.41
C ILE A 107 26.96 3.88 2.80
N HIS A 108 27.83 3.95 3.81
CA HIS A 108 27.43 4.09 5.21
C HIS A 108 27.89 5.42 5.82
N SER A 109 28.93 6.02 5.23
CA SER A 109 29.57 7.22 5.76
C SER A 109 29.85 8.25 4.68
N LEU A 110 30.17 9.47 5.10
CA LEU A 110 30.64 10.51 4.18
C LEU A 110 31.93 10.10 3.43
N GLY A 111 32.78 9.27 4.05
CA GLY A 111 33.98 8.73 3.41
C GLY A 111 33.64 7.84 2.21
N ASP A 112 32.64 6.97 2.35
CA ASP A 112 32.17 6.11 1.26
C ASP A 112 31.52 6.93 0.15
N LEU A 113 30.71 7.93 0.52
CA LEU A 113 30.07 8.83 -0.45
C LEU A 113 31.11 9.59 -1.29
N ASN A 114 32.22 10.02 -0.67
CA ASN A 114 33.30 10.71 -1.36
C ASN A 114 34.01 9.82 -2.39
N SER A 115 33.92 8.49 -2.31
CA SER A 115 34.52 7.58 -3.29
C SER A 115 33.81 7.63 -4.66
N ILE A 116 32.57 8.13 -4.72
CA ILE A 116 31.77 8.22 -5.94
C ILE A 116 31.36 9.65 -6.31
N ILE A 117 31.80 10.66 -5.55
CA ILE A 117 31.34 12.06 -5.71
C ILE A 117 31.81 12.71 -7.02
N GLU A 118 32.89 12.21 -7.61
CA GLU A 118 33.43 12.64 -8.91
C GLU A 118 32.73 11.94 -10.09
N CYS A 119 31.94 10.90 -9.86
CA CYS A 119 31.28 10.14 -10.91
C CYS A 119 30.15 10.96 -11.55
N GLU A 120 30.27 11.23 -12.86
CA GLU A 120 29.17 11.79 -13.64
C GLU A 120 28.12 10.72 -13.98
N THR A 121 28.56 9.49 -14.24
CA THR A 121 27.71 8.33 -14.49
C THR A 121 28.14 7.18 -13.60
N ILE A 122 27.19 6.60 -12.88
CA ILE A 122 27.39 5.35 -12.12
C ILE A 122 26.76 4.20 -12.90
N ILE A 123 27.49 3.11 -13.07
CA ILE A 123 26.97 1.84 -13.60
C ILE A 123 26.91 0.86 -12.44
N GLY A 124 25.69 0.49 -12.04
CA GLY A 124 25.44 -0.25 -10.81
C GLY A 124 24.34 0.36 -9.95
N ASN A 125 24.01 -0.36 -8.89
CA ASN A 125 23.08 0.09 -7.86
C ASN A 125 23.82 0.92 -6.80
N VAL A 126 23.21 2.00 -6.34
CA VAL A 126 23.70 2.80 -5.22
C VAL A 126 22.83 2.54 -4.01
N VAL A 127 23.44 2.03 -2.94
CA VAL A 127 22.78 1.67 -1.69
C VAL A 127 23.38 2.48 -0.55
N ILE A 128 22.57 3.37 0.01
CA ILE A 128 22.94 4.21 1.14
C ILE A 128 22.14 3.74 2.35
N SER A 129 22.82 3.36 3.42
CA SER A 129 22.15 2.79 4.58
C SER A 129 22.84 3.13 5.89
N GLU A 130 22.05 3.35 6.94
CA GLU A 130 22.56 3.74 8.26
C GLU A 130 23.48 4.97 8.18
N PHE A 131 23.17 5.88 7.26
CA PHE A 131 23.99 7.05 6.96
C PHE A 131 23.84 8.09 8.08
N ASP A 132 24.96 8.44 8.69
CA ASP A 132 25.06 9.22 9.92
C ASP A 132 25.24 10.73 9.69
N TYR A 133 25.13 11.18 8.44
CA TYR A 133 25.34 12.56 8.05
C TYR A 133 24.04 13.20 7.51
N PRO A 134 23.74 14.46 7.85
CA PRO A 134 22.42 15.04 7.60
C PRO A 134 22.12 15.41 6.14
N ILE A 135 23.12 15.39 5.26
CA ILE A 135 22.97 15.85 3.89
C ILE A 135 23.66 14.89 2.94
N ILE A 136 22.93 14.42 1.93
CA ILE A 136 23.51 13.76 0.76
C ILE A 136 23.51 14.77 -0.37
N THR A 137 24.68 15.02 -0.95
CA THR A 137 24.82 15.87 -2.13
C THR A 137 25.62 15.14 -3.21
N PHE A 138 24.99 14.97 -4.37
CA PHE A 138 25.65 14.49 -5.58
C PHE A 138 25.84 15.63 -6.57
N THR A 139 26.98 16.31 -6.50
CA THR A 139 27.25 17.54 -7.26
C THR A 139 27.37 17.30 -8.76
N ASN A 140 28.07 16.23 -9.15
CA ASN A 140 28.41 15.95 -10.55
C ASN A 140 27.58 14.83 -11.18
N LEU A 141 26.83 14.09 -10.37
CA LEU A 141 26.11 12.91 -10.84
C LEU A 141 24.99 13.31 -11.81
N VAL A 142 25.07 12.81 -13.04
CA VAL A 142 24.09 13.03 -14.10
C VAL A 142 23.24 11.78 -14.31
N LYS A 143 23.81 10.58 -14.19
CA LYS A 143 23.11 9.32 -14.47
C LYS A 143 23.46 8.21 -13.49
N ILE A 144 22.45 7.43 -13.11
CA ILE A 144 22.60 6.13 -12.47
C ILE A 144 22.02 5.09 -13.43
N LYS A 145 22.87 4.19 -13.95
CA LYS A 145 22.44 3.00 -14.71
C LYS A 145 22.20 1.83 -13.74
N GLY A 146 21.19 2.00 -12.88
CA GLY A 146 20.79 1.07 -11.83
C GLY A 146 19.78 1.73 -10.90
N ASP A 147 19.67 1.20 -9.68
CA ASP A 147 18.80 1.71 -8.62
C ASP A 147 19.53 2.73 -7.73
N LEU A 148 18.78 3.64 -7.11
CA LEU A 148 19.21 4.44 -5.98
C LEU A 148 18.33 4.11 -4.78
N SER A 149 18.90 3.45 -3.77
CA SER A 149 18.21 3.04 -2.57
C SER A 149 18.82 3.71 -1.34
N ILE A 150 18.00 4.42 -0.57
CA ILE A 150 18.42 5.08 0.67
C ILE A 150 17.50 4.60 1.79
N PHE A 151 18.05 3.98 2.82
CA PHE A 151 17.24 3.46 3.91
C PHE A 151 17.86 3.62 5.30
N LYS A 152 17.00 3.60 6.33
CA LYS A 152 17.40 3.55 7.76
C LYS A 152 18.41 4.62 8.15
N SER A 153 18.26 5.83 7.63
CA SER A 153 19.20 6.94 7.85
C SER A 153 18.47 8.08 8.55
N PRO A 154 18.22 7.97 9.87
CA PRO A 154 17.36 8.90 10.62
C PRO A 154 17.98 10.30 10.77
N GLU A 155 19.29 10.46 10.62
CA GLU A 155 19.96 11.76 10.66
C GLU A 155 19.82 12.52 9.33
N LEU A 156 19.50 11.83 8.23
CA LEU A 156 19.42 12.43 6.89
C LEU A 156 18.23 13.41 6.81
N VAL A 157 18.55 14.69 6.65
CA VAL A 157 17.57 15.78 6.54
C VAL A 157 17.29 16.14 5.09
N ARG A 158 18.28 16.00 4.20
CA ARG A 158 18.18 16.49 2.82
C ARG A 158 18.95 15.65 1.82
N ILE A 159 18.34 15.45 0.64
CA ILE A 159 18.98 14.85 -0.55
C ILE A 159 19.01 15.90 -1.66
N GLU A 160 20.19 16.18 -2.20
CA GLU A 160 20.38 17.12 -3.30
C GLU A 160 21.18 16.49 -4.43
N SER A 161 20.61 16.47 -5.63
CA SER A 161 21.36 16.14 -6.84
C SER A 161 20.92 17.04 -8.00
N PRO A 162 21.52 18.23 -8.13
CA PRO A 162 21.07 19.24 -9.08
C PRO A 162 21.24 18.82 -10.55
N GLN A 163 22.21 17.94 -10.84
CA GLN A 163 22.53 17.50 -12.20
C GLN A 163 21.96 16.13 -12.57
N LEU A 164 21.38 15.38 -11.62
CA LEU A 164 20.88 14.03 -11.89
C LEU A 164 19.68 14.08 -12.83
N GLN A 165 19.85 13.50 -14.01
CA GLN A 165 18.88 13.49 -15.09
C GLN A 165 18.14 12.17 -15.21
N SER A 166 18.81 11.05 -14.91
CA SER A 166 18.19 9.73 -15.06
C SER A 166 18.65 8.73 -14.02
N ILE A 167 17.70 8.00 -13.46
CA ILE A 167 17.90 6.73 -12.74
C ILE A 167 17.24 5.66 -13.62
N SER A 168 17.98 4.69 -14.14
CA SER A 168 17.38 3.72 -15.06
C SER A 168 16.45 2.72 -14.36
N GLY A 169 16.62 2.50 -13.06
CA GLY A 169 15.78 1.64 -12.24
C GLY A 169 14.95 2.40 -11.22
N GLN A 170 14.92 1.89 -9.98
CA GLN A 170 14.11 2.38 -8.88
C GLN A 170 14.81 3.46 -8.06
N PHE A 171 14.08 4.50 -7.67
CA PHE A 171 14.47 5.44 -6.62
C PHE A 171 13.70 5.13 -5.34
N GLN A 172 14.37 4.43 -4.42
CA GLN A 172 13.80 3.90 -3.19
C GLN A 172 14.25 4.71 -1.97
N LEU A 173 13.28 5.10 -1.14
CA LEU A 173 13.49 5.79 0.12
C LEU A 173 12.68 5.06 1.20
N PHE A 174 13.32 4.62 2.27
CA PHE A 174 12.66 3.83 3.31
C PHE A 174 13.19 4.18 4.72
N GLU A 175 12.30 4.49 5.66
CA GLU A 175 12.67 4.81 7.05
C GLU A 175 13.69 5.96 7.15
N LEU A 176 13.35 7.12 6.58
CA LEU A 176 14.14 8.35 6.66
C LEU A 176 13.38 9.40 7.47
N THR A 177 13.35 9.21 8.79
CA THR A 177 12.45 9.92 9.70
C THR A 177 12.67 11.43 9.78
N SER A 178 13.88 11.91 9.44
CA SER A 178 14.22 13.34 9.43
C SER A 178 14.28 13.94 8.03
N LEU A 179 14.02 13.17 6.97
CA LEU A 179 14.13 13.67 5.60
C LEU A 179 13.02 14.68 5.33
N ALA A 180 13.40 15.95 5.16
CA ALA A 180 12.47 17.05 4.96
C ALA A 180 12.41 17.53 3.51
N LEU A 181 13.50 17.35 2.76
CA LEU A 181 13.65 17.90 1.41
C LEU A 181 14.37 16.92 0.46
N ILE A 182 13.77 16.72 -0.72
CA ILE A 182 14.41 16.10 -1.87
C ILE A 182 14.51 17.16 -2.98
N SER A 183 15.73 17.49 -3.41
CA SER A 183 15.97 18.40 -4.52
C SER A 183 16.72 17.70 -5.65
N VAL A 184 15.96 17.29 -6.68
CA VAL A 184 16.49 16.64 -7.90
C VAL A 184 15.88 17.30 -9.14
N PRO A 185 16.10 18.62 -9.33
CA PRO A 185 15.36 19.42 -10.29
C PRO A 185 15.54 18.97 -11.74
N SER A 186 16.67 18.32 -12.07
CA SER A 186 17.00 17.89 -13.43
C SER A 186 16.47 16.49 -13.79
N LEU A 187 15.83 15.78 -12.84
CA LEU A 187 15.41 14.39 -13.04
C LEU A 187 14.31 14.31 -14.09
N LYS A 188 14.59 13.61 -15.19
CA LYS A 188 13.69 13.43 -16.34
C LYS A 188 13.23 11.98 -16.51
N GLN A 189 13.94 11.03 -15.93
CA GLN A 189 13.65 9.60 -16.11
C GLN A 189 13.93 8.82 -14.82
N VAL A 190 12.95 8.03 -14.41
CA VAL A 190 13.04 7.01 -13.35
C VAL A 190 12.02 5.93 -13.66
N GLN A 191 12.37 4.65 -13.46
CA GLN A 191 11.45 3.55 -13.74
C GLN A 191 10.42 3.36 -12.61
N ALA A 192 10.83 3.50 -11.36
CA ALA A 192 9.93 3.34 -10.22
C ALA A 192 10.28 4.28 -9.06
N LEU A 193 9.26 4.79 -8.39
CA LEU A 193 9.39 5.49 -7.12
C LEU A 193 8.81 4.62 -6.01
N LYS A 194 9.59 4.38 -4.96
CA LYS A 194 9.15 3.63 -3.78
C LYS A 194 9.57 4.35 -2.52
N TRP A 195 8.67 5.17 -1.99
CA TRP A 195 8.91 6.07 -0.88
C TRP A 195 7.98 5.71 0.27
N GLU A 196 8.57 5.28 1.38
CA GLU A 196 7.81 4.75 2.52
C GLU A 196 8.45 5.23 3.83
N ILE A 197 7.64 5.60 4.81
CA ILE A 197 8.08 6.01 6.14
C ILE A 197 9.00 7.25 6.06
N LEU A 198 8.44 8.36 5.56
CA LEU A 198 9.11 9.67 5.41
C LEU A 198 8.29 10.76 6.10
N PRO A 199 8.06 10.65 7.43
CA PRO A 199 6.98 11.33 8.14
C PRO A 199 7.04 12.86 8.10
N ILE A 200 8.20 13.47 7.84
CA ILE A 200 8.35 14.93 7.74
C ILE A 200 8.70 15.42 6.33
N LEU A 201 8.75 14.53 5.34
CA LEU A 201 8.99 14.90 3.95
C LEU A 201 7.82 15.74 3.45
N SER A 202 8.06 17.02 3.24
CA SER A 202 7.02 18.00 2.85
C SER A 202 7.37 18.72 1.55
N ASN A 203 8.61 18.65 1.09
CA ASN A 203 9.08 19.36 -0.09
C ASN A 203 9.88 18.44 -1.03
N VAL A 204 9.43 18.38 -2.27
CA VAL A 204 10.08 17.64 -3.35
C VAL A 204 10.16 18.56 -4.55
N GLN A 205 11.37 18.73 -5.08
CA GLN A 205 11.64 19.64 -6.18
C GLN A 205 12.00 18.84 -7.43
N PHE A 206 10.96 18.52 -8.22
CA PHE A 206 11.08 18.08 -9.60
C PHE A 206 10.78 19.29 -10.50
N ASN A 207 11.76 19.79 -11.25
CA ASN A 207 11.53 20.90 -12.18
C ASN A 207 11.27 20.41 -13.61
N ALA A 208 11.52 19.12 -13.87
CA ALA A 208 11.33 18.48 -15.15
C ALA A 208 10.16 17.49 -15.11
N GLU A 209 9.54 17.30 -16.27
CA GLU A 209 8.52 16.29 -16.49
C GLU A 209 9.20 14.90 -16.56
N ILE A 210 8.90 14.05 -15.58
CA ILE A 210 9.46 12.72 -15.42
C ILE A 210 8.72 11.73 -16.34
N LYS A 211 9.48 11.03 -17.18
CA LYS A 211 9.00 10.07 -18.18
C LYS A 211 9.51 8.67 -17.88
N GLY A 212 8.81 7.67 -18.44
CA GLY A 212 9.23 6.27 -18.37
C GLY A 212 8.99 5.63 -17.00
N ILE A 213 8.20 6.28 -16.14
CA ILE A 213 7.82 5.71 -14.85
C ILE A 213 6.76 4.64 -15.04
N GLU A 214 6.98 3.50 -14.40
CA GLU A 214 6.14 2.31 -14.44
C GLU A 214 5.41 2.08 -13.11
N SER A 215 5.98 2.49 -11.97
CA SER A 215 5.37 2.28 -10.65
C SER A 215 5.61 3.46 -9.71
N ILE A 216 4.59 3.82 -8.94
CA ILE A 216 4.64 4.85 -7.91
C ILE A 216 4.06 4.28 -6.61
N THR A 217 4.87 4.25 -5.56
CA THR A 217 4.46 3.98 -4.18
C THR A 217 4.92 5.12 -3.29
N ILE A 218 3.96 5.80 -2.64
CA ILE A 218 4.21 6.92 -1.73
C ILE A 218 3.37 6.72 -0.48
N ALA A 219 4.05 6.34 0.61
CA ALA A 219 3.45 6.02 1.87
C ALA A 219 4.07 6.79 3.04
N ASP A 220 3.22 7.16 4.00
CA ASP A 220 3.64 7.72 5.30
C ASP A 220 4.51 8.99 5.15
N THR A 221 4.07 9.93 4.30
CA THR A 221 4.76 11.22 4.07
C THR A 221 3.95 12.42 4.57
N SER A 222 4.61 13.58 4.65
CA SER A 222 3.96 14.87 4.91
C SER A 222 3.78 15.72 3.64
N LEU A 223 3.77 15.09 2.46
CA LEU A 223 3.57 15.78 1.19
C LEU A 223 2.18 16.40 1.13
N THR A 224 2.08 17.62 0.63
CA THR A 224 0.80 18.31 0.38
C THR A 224 0.31 18.14 -1.05
N GLY A 225 1.23 17.90 -1.98
CA GLY A 225 0.96 17.65 -3.39
C GLY A 225 2.04 16.74 -3.98
N PHE A 226 1.69 16.00 -5.01
CA PHE A 226 2.63 15.17 -5.75
C PHE A 226 2.25 15.17 -7.23
N SER A 227 3.15 15.68 -8.09
CA SER A 227 2.93 15.83 -9.53
C SER A 227 4.27 15.84 -10.26
N GLY A 228 4.23 15.96 -11.60
CA GLY A 228 5.43 16.02 -12.44
C GLY A 228 5.72 14.73 -13.22
N PHE A 229 4.78 13.78 -13.25
CA PHE A 229 4.94 12.49 -13.93
C PHE A 229 4.04 12.39 -15.15
N VAL A 230 4.58 11.83 -16.23
CA VAL A 230 3.82 11.44 -17.41
C VAL A 230 4.01 9.96 -17.67
N ALA A 231 2.91 9.22 -17.53
CA ALA A 231 2.86 7.80 -17.78
C ALA A 231 1.52 7.43 -18.43
N ASN A 232 1.56 6.89 -19.64
CA ASN A 232 0.36 6.34 -20.27
C ASN A 232 -0.12 5.08 -19.55
N GLU A 233 0.82 4.31 -19.01
CA GLU A 233 0.59 3.04 -18.33
C GLU A 233 1.45 2.99 -17.07
N LEU A 234 0.84 2.55 -15.97
CA LEU A 234 1.52 2.21 -14.72
C LEU A 234 1.21 0.75 -14.38
N LYS A 235 2.13 0.07 -13.72
CA LYS A 235 1.87 -1.20 -13.03
C LYS A 235 1.17 -0.90 -11.71
N ILE A 236 1.78 -0.06 -10.88
CA ILE A 236 1.31 0.25 -9.53
C ILE A 236 1.18 1.76 -9.37
N LEU A 237 0.04 2.21 -8.84
CA LEU A 237 -0.17 3.52 -8.28
C LEU A 237 -0.72 3.34 -6.87
N ASP A 238 0.17 3.38 -5.87
CA ASP A 238 -0.16 3.21 -4.47
C ASP A 238 0.21 4.48 -3.69
N ILE A 239 -0.80 5.26 -3.30
CA ILE A 239 -0.60 6.50 -2.54
C ILE A 239 -1.43 6.39 -1.27
N ASN A 240 -0.76 6.15 -0.15
CA ASN A 240 -1.42 5.88 1.12
C ASN A 240 -0.78 6.58 2.33
N ASN A 241 -1.54 6.77 3.40
CA ASN A 241 -1.04 7.34 4.67
C ASN A 241 -0.37 8.74 4.54
N ASN A 242 -0.72 9.54 3.53
CA ASN A 242 -0.19 10.90 3.36
C ASN A 242 -1.19 11.93 3.90
N ARG A 243 -1.13 12.19 5.22
CA ARG A 243 -2.14 12.97 5.95
C ARG A 243 -2.42 14.37 5.39
N PHE A 244 -1.44 14.99 4.75
CA PHE A 244 -1.55 16.35 4.22
C PHE A 244 -1.78 16.41 2.71
N LEU A 245 -1.76 15.27 2.01
CA LEU A 245 -1.90 15.21 0.56
C LEU A 245 -3.36 15.38 0.18
N ASP A 246 -3.70 16.50 -0.47
CA ASP A 246 -5.08 16.87 -0.77
C ASP A 246 -5.50 16.64 -2.23
N THR A 247 -4.53 16.37 -3.13
CA THR A 247 -4.80 16.21 -4.55
C THR A 247 -3.88 15.15 -5.15
N ILE A 248 -4.47 14.24 -5.91
CA ILE A 248 -3.79 13.33 -6.82
C ILE A 248 -4.35 13.61 -8.21
N ASP A 249 -3.50 14.10 -9.10
CA ASP A 249 -3.81 14.34 -10.50
C ASP A 249 -2.77 13.62 -11.35
N CYS A 250 -3.21 12.63 -12.12
CA CYS A 250 -2.33 11.85 -12.98
C CYS A 250 -3.00 11.54 -14.31
N ASN A 251 -2.26 11.80 -15.38
CA ASN A 251 -2.69 11.48 -16.73
C ASN A 251 -2.24 10.07 -17.12
N VAL A 252 -2.91 9.05 -16.55
CA VAL A 252 -2.66 7.64 -16.84
C VAL A 252 -3.87 7.02 -17.54
N GLU A 253 -3.62 6.19 -18.56
CA GLU A 253 -4.67 5.46 -19.29
C GLU A 253 -4.92 4.06 -18.70
N LYS A 254 -3.88 3.41 -18.19
CA LYS A 254 -3.96 2.04 -17.67
C LYS A 254 -3.16 1.84 -16.39
N VAL A 255 -3.73 1.12 -15.43
CA VAL A 255 -3.00 0.61 -14.25
C VAL A 255 -3.07 -0.92 -14.23
N THR A 256 -1.98 -1.61 -14.57
CA THR A 256 -2.00 -3.04 -14.90
C THR A 256 -1.88 -3.98 -13.71
N GLN A 257 -1.64 -3.47 -12.49
CA GLN A 257 -1.61 -4.29 -11.27
C GLN A 257 -2.51 -3.74 -10.17
N LEU A 258 -2.17 -2.57 -9.61
CA LEU A 258 -2.86 -2.04 -8.44
C LEU A 258 -3.00 -0.52 -8.51
N LEU A 259 -4.22 -0.04 -8.37
CA LEU A 259 -4.52 1.34 -8.04
C LEU A 259 -5.07 1.39 -6.61
N HIS A 260 -4.25 1.84 -5.68
CA HIS A 260 -4.60 1.90 -4.26
C HIS A 260 -4.44 3.33 -3.72
N ILE A 261 -5.53 3.88 -3.18
CA ILE A 261 -5.54 5.19 -2.53
C ILE A 261 -6.24 5.04 -1.19
N SER A 262 -5.55 5.32 -0.09
CA SER A 262 -6.14 5.20 1.25
C SER A 262 -5.45 6.08 2.28
N ALA A 263 -6.14 6.42 3.37
CA ALA A 263 -5.56 7.11 4.53
C ALA A 263 -4.76 8.40 4.22
N ASN A 264 -5.09 9.11 3.14
CA ASN A 264 -4.51 10.43 2.83
C ASN A 264 -5.33 11.54 3.52
N SER A 265 -5.19 12.81 3.09
CA SER A 265 -6.04 13.88 3.61
C SER A 265 -7.53 13.54 3.48
N ASN A 266 -8.33 13.88 4.50
CA ASN A 266 -9.78 13.66 4.48
C ASN A 266 -10.49 14.37 3.32
N GLU A 267 -9.87 15.41 2.75
CA GLU A 267 -10.40 16.21 1.64
C GLU A 267 -9.76 15.83 0.29
N ILE A 268 -9.07 14.67 0.22
CA ILE A 268 -8.32 14.29 -0.97
C ILE A 268 -9.21 14.19 -2.22
N LYS A 269 -8.72 14.82 -3.29
CA LYS A 269 -9.32 14.80 -4.63
C LYS A 269 -8.48 13.92 -5.54
N VAL A 270 -9.06 12.85 -6.05
CA VAL A 270 -8.42 11.92 -6.98
C VAL A 270 -8.98 12.18 -8.38
N GLN A 271 -8.11 12.64 -9.27
CA GLN A 271 -8.43 12.97 -10.65
C GLN A 271 -7.59 12.11 -11.61
N LEU A 272 -8.25 11.12 -12.23
CA LEU A 272 -7.63 10.25 -13.23
C LEU A 272 -8.55 10.25 -14.47
N PRO A 273 -8.71 11.40 -15.13
CA PRO A 273 -9.74 11.60 -16.13
C PRO A 273 -9.54 10.73 -17.37
N ASN A 274 -8.33 10.24 -17.64
CA ASN A 274 -8.01 9.43 -18.82
C ASN A 274 -7.87 7.93 -18.52
N LEU A 275 -8.06 7.51 -17.26
CA LEU A 275 -7.95 6.10 -16.87
C LEU A 275 -9.08 5.30 -17.52
N LYS A 276 -8.72 4.34 -18.37
CA LYS A 276 -9.64 3.45 -19.10
C LYS A 276 -9.69 2.04 -18.51
N GLN A 277 -8.57 1.54 -18.00
CA GLN A 277 -8.47 0.17 -17.49
C GLN A 277 -7.64 0.11 -16.21
N VAL A 278 -8.07 -0.71 -15.28
CA VAL A 278 -7.31 -1.03 -14.07
C VAL A 278 -7.41 -2.54 -13.79
N GLU A 279 -6.33 -3.15 -13.29
CA GLU A 279 -6.42 -4.54 -12.86
C GLU A 279 -7.17 -4.64 -11.51
N GLU A 280 -6.65 -4.07 -10.43
CA GLU A 280 -7.32 -3.99 -9.12
C GLU A 280 -7.48 -2.52 -8.67
N LEU A 281 -8.68 -2.14 -8.23
CA LEU A 281 -9.01 -0.78 -7.79
C LEU A 281 -9.45 -0.76 -6.32
N SER A 282 -8.66 -0.10 -5.47
CA SER A 282 -8.92 0.00 -4.03
C SER A 282 -8.86 1.47 -3.58
N ILE A 283 -10.03 2.07 -3.37
CA ILE A 283 -10.18 3.48 -2.99
C ILE A 283 -10.84 3.58 -1.62
N HIS A 284 -10.14 4.23 -0.70
CA HIS A 284 -10.58 4.46 0.67
C HIS A 284 -10.32 5.90 1.10
N ASN A 285 -11.20 6.44 1.96
CA ASN A 285 -11.03 7.77 2.56
C ASN A 285 -10.86 8.91 1.54
N VAL A 286 -11.57 8.86 0.41
CA VAL A 286 -11.52 9.90 -0.64
C VAL A 286 -12.71 10.86 -0.53
N ALA A 287 -12.51 12.14 -0.80
CA ALA A 287 -13.57 13.15 -0.81
C ALA A 287 -14.14 13.40 -2.21
N VAL A 288 -13.29 13.41 -3.24
CA VAL A 288 -13.70 13.57 -4.64
C VAL A 288 -12.99 12.55 -5.50
N LEU A 289 -13.74 11.86 -6.36
CA LEU A 289 -13.23 10.83 -7.25
C LEU A 289 -13.69 11.09 -8.69
N ASN A 290 -12.75 11.24 -9.61
CA ASN A 290 -13.01 11.32 -11.04
C ASN A 290 -12.27 10.20 -11.79
N LEU A 291 -13.05 9.18 -12.18
CA LEU A 291 -12.61 8.07 -13.05
C LEU A 291 -13.58 7.95 -14.26
N GLY A 292 -14.08 9.07 -14.78
CA GLY A 292 -15.22 9.08 -15.71
C GLY A 292 -15.01 8.33 -17.03
N ASN A 293 -13.75 8.04 -17.40
CA ASN A 293 -13.40 7.26 -18.58
C ASN A 293 -13.08 5.78 -18.29
N LEU A 294 -13.24 5.31 -17.05
CA LEU A 294 -12.95 3.93 -16.69
C LEU A 294 -13.95 3.00 -17.38
N GLU A 295 -13.42 2.09 -18.20
CA GLU A 295 -14.18 1.14 -19.02
C GLU A 295 -14.16 -0.28 -18.44
N ARG A 296 -13.07 -0.67 -17.77
CA ARG A 296 -12.85 -2.05 -17.34
C ARG A 296 -12.03 -2.15 -16.04
N VAL A 297 -12.46 -3.04 -15.14
CA VAL A 297 -11.69 -3.51 -13.98
C VAL A 297 -11.49 -5.02 -14.13
N ASP A 298 -10.25 -5.51 -14.22
CA ASP A 298 -10.00 -6.94 -14.49
C ASP A 298 -10.15 -7.83 -13.25
N LYS A 299 -9.92 -7.29 -12.06
CA LYS A 299 -10.14 -7.92 -10.75
C LYS A 299 -11.22 -7.15 -9.99
N SER A 300 -11.01 -6.84 -8.71
CA SER A 300 -12.03 -6.23 -7.87
C SER A 300 -11.97 -4.70 -7.89
N MET A 301 -13.12 -4.10 -7.60
CA MET A 301 -13.26 -2.68 -7.37
C MET A 301 -13.86 -2.47 -6.00
N SER A 302 -13.08 -1.88 -5.09
CA SER A 302 -13.51 -1.50 -3.76
C SER A 302 -13.47 0.02 -3.62
N LEU A 303 -14.62 0.61 -3.29
CA LEU A 303 -14.74 1.99 -2.86
C LEU A 303 -15.41 1.99 -1.49
N SER A 304 -14.63 2.29 -0.44
CA SER A 304 -15.20 2.25 0.90
C SER A 304 -14.70 3.31 1.86
N SER A 305 -15.45 3.53 2.94
CA SER A 305 -15.10 4.47 4.00
C SER A 305 -14.75 5.88 3.48
N SER A 306 -15.38 6.29 2.37
CA SER A 306 -15.07 7.54 1.68
C SER A 306 -16.17 8.58 1.92
N LEU A 307 -15.80 9.87 1.78
CA LEU A 307 -16.70 11.02 1.90
C LEU A 307 -17.22 11.51 0.55
N VAL A 308 -17.03 10.72 -0.50
CA VAL A 308 -17.50 11.00 -1.85
C VAL A 308 -19.02 11.22 -1.90
N HIS A 309 -19.43 12.27 -2.61
CA HIS A 309 -20.85 12.58 -2.83
C HIS A 309 -21.44 11.81 -4.02
N ALA A 310 -20.63 11.62 -5.07
CA ALA A 310 -21.04 10.96 -6.30
C ALA A 310 -19.97 10.01 -6.81
N VAL A 311 -20.40 8.87 -7.36
CA VAL A 311 -19.57 7.89 -8.08
C VAL A 311 -20.21 7.67 -9.44
N LYS A 312 -19.59 8.24 -10.48
CA LYS A 312 -20.11 8.21 -11.84
C LYS A 312 -19.12 7.53 -12.77
N LEU A 313 -19.46 6.33 -13.21
CA LEU A 313 -18.62 5.50 -14.08
C LEU A 313 -19.41 5.16 -15.34
N PRO A 314 -19.69 6.17 -16.19
CA PRO A 314 -20.63 6.04 -17.30
C PRO A 314 -20.14 5.10 -18.41
N LYS A 315 -18.84 4.80 -18.46
CA LYS A 315 -18.24 3.92 -19.47
C LYS A 315 -17.88 2.53 -18.94
N LEU A 316 -18.01 2.27 -17.65
CA LEU A 316 -17.57 1.02 -17.04
C LEU A 316 -18.51 -0.11 -17.47
N LYS A 317 -17.95 -1.12 -18.16
CA LYS A 317 -18.70 -2.24 -18.73
C LYS A 317 -18.54 -3.55 -17.98
N TYR A 318 -17.41 -3.73 -17.30
CA TYR A 318 -17.01 -5.02 -16.75
C TYR A 318 -16.17 -4.88 -15.48
N ILE A 319 -16.44 -5.76 -14.51
CA ILE A 319 -15.64 -5.99 -13.30
C ILE A 319 -15.38 -7.49 -13.16
N GLY A 320 -14.11 -7.93 -13.21
CA GLY A 320 -13.77 -9.35 -13.16
C GLY A 320 -13.80 -9.97 -11.75
N GLY A 321 -13.84 -9.14 -10.72
CA GLY A 321 -13.93 -9.53 -9.32
C GLY A 321 -15.17 -8.97 -8.65
N THR A 322 -15.04 -8.60 -7.38
CA THR A 322 -16.15 -8.07 -6.59
C THR A 322 -16.25 -6.56 -6.74
N LEU A 323 -17.46 -6.04 -6.96
CA LEU A 323 -17.77 -4.62 -6.76
C LEU A 323 -18.21 -4.41 -5.32
N ASN A 324 -17.40 -3.69 -4.55
CA ASN A 324 -17.70 -3.32 -3.17
C ASN A 324 -17.88 -1.79 -3.04
N LEU A 325 -19.11 -1.36 -2.78
CA LEU A 325 -19.46 0.01 -2.41
C LEU A 325 -19.90 0.00 -0.95
N SER A 326 -19.02 0.32 -0.01
CA SER A 326 -19.35 0.20 1.41
C SER A 326 -18.96 1.39 2.28
N LYS A 327 -19.79 1.71 3.27
CA LYS A 327 -19.48 2.73 4.29
C LYS A 327 -19.17 4.12 3.70
N ASN A 328 -19.72 4.47 2.54
CA ASN A 328 -19.57 5.81 1.97
C ASN A 328 -20.72 6.69 2.49
N SER A 329 -20.48 7.36 3.62
CA SER A 329 -21.53 8.01 4.42
C SER A 329 -22.21 9.20 3.74
N ARG A 330 -21.55 9.80 2.73
CA ARG A 330 -22.04 10.96 1.96
C ARG A 330 -22.46 10.61 0.52
N LEU A 331 -22.40 9.34 0.13
CA LEU A 331 -22.67 8.93 -1.24
C LEU A 331 -24.16 8.96 -1.53
N GLU A 332 -24.58 9.89 -2.40
CA GLU A 332 -25.97 10.09 -2.82
C GLU A 332 -26.21 9.65 -4.26
N VAL A 333 -25.23 9.91 -5.13
CA VAL A 333 -25.36 9.68 -6.57
C VAL A 333 -24.43 8.55 -7.00
N VAL A 334 -24.99 7.49 -7.56
CA VAL A 334 -24.24 6.37 -8.11
C VAL A 334 -24.73 6.11 -9.53
N GLU A 335 -23.82 6.00 -10.50
CA GLU A 335 -24.17 5.80 -11.91
C GLU A 335 -23.24 4.76 -12.57
N PHE A 336 -23.78 3.58 -12.91
CA PHE A 336 -23.14 2.52 -13.68
C PHE A 336 -24.02 2.10 -14.89
N PRO A 337 -24.32 3.03 -15.82
CA PRO A 337 -25.29 2.79 -16.89
C PRO A 337 -24.87 1.67 -17.84
N GLU A 338 -23.57 1.54 -18.12
CA GLU A 338 -23.03 0.59 -19.10
C GLU A 338 -22.51 -0.72 -18.47
N LEU A 339 -22.56 -0.87 -17.15
CA LEU A 339 -22.02 -2.06 -16.47
C LEU A 339 -22.89 -3.27 -16.80
N GLU A 340 -22.32 -4.26 -17.51
CA GLU A 340 -23.04 -5.44 -17.97
C GLU A 340 -22.78 -6.67 -17.11
N GLU A 341 -21.56 -6.82 -16.57
CA GLU A 341 -21.12 -8.04 -15.92
C GLU A 341 -20.17 -7.76 -14.74
N ILE A 342 -20.42 -8.47 -13.65
CA ILE A 342 -19.56 -8.58 -12.48
C ILE A 342 -19.30 -10.08 -12.26
N ASP A 343 -18.06 -10.53 -12.47
CA ASP A 343 -17.71 -11.96 -12.34
C ASP A 343 -17.64 -12.42 -10.88
N GLY A 344 -17.36 -11.50 -9.95
CA GLY A 344 -17.41 -11.73 -8.52
C GLY A 344 -18.75 -11.30 -7.89
N GLY A 345 -18.69 -10.84 -6.63
CA GLY A 345 -19.88 -10.39 -5.90
C GLY A 345 -20.25 -8.94 -6.17
N LEU A 346 -21.49 -8.58 -5.86
CA LEU A 346 -21.95 -7.19 -5.77
C LEU A 346 -22.31 -6.88 -4.32
N MET A 347 -21.57 -5.95 -3.71
CA MET A 347 -21.76 -5.54 -2.32
C MET A 347 -22.08 -4.04 -2.25
N VAL A 348 -23.28 -3.69 -1.78
CA VAL A 348 -23.67 -2.29 -1.48
C VAL A 348 -24.07 -2.24 -0.01
N ILE A 349 -23.15 -1.80 0.84
CA ILE A 349 -23.27 -2.01 2.29
C ILE A 349 -23.07 -0.70 3.06
N ASN A 350 -24.05 -0.31 3.86
CA ASN A 350 -23.97 0.82 4.80
C ASN A 350 -23.60 2.15 4.13
N ASN A 351 -24.22 2.45 2.98
CA ASN A 351 -24.18 3.80 2.39
C ASN A 351 -25.44 4.55 2.82
N ASN A 352 -25.30 5.45 3.80
CA ASN A 352 -26.44 5.98 4.56
C ASN A 352 -27.46 6.79 3.74
N LEU A 353 -27.02 7.38 2.62
CA LEU A 353 -27.86 8.24 1.78
C LEU A 353 -28.37 7.53 0.51
N ILE A 354 -27.93 6.30 0.25
CA ILE A 354 -28.48 5.48 -0.83
C ILE A 354 -29.78 4.84 -0.31
N GLU A 355 -30.93 5.37 -0.73
CA GLU A 355 -32.23 4.78 -0.42
C GLU A 355 -32.76 3.89 -1.56
N LYS A 356 -32.22 4.03 -2.77
CA LYS A 356 -32.65 3.28 -3.96
C LYS A 356 -31.45 2.69 -4.69
N VAL A 357 -31.53 1.41 -5.00
CA VAL A 357 -30.53 0.72 -5.82
C VAL A 357 -31.15 0.41 -7.17
N ASN A 358 -30.99 1.33 -8.11
CA ASN A 358 -31.50 1.27 -9.48
C ASN A 358 -30.45 1.72 -10.53
N PHE A 359 -29.21 1.89 -10.11
CA PHE A 359 -28.11 2.47 -10.89
C PHE A 359 -27.35 1.45 -11.76
N PHE A 360 -27.89 0.23 -11.92
CA PHE A 360 -27.36 -0.84 -12.76
C PHE A 360 -28.37 -1.26 -13.85
N PRO A 361 -28.73 -0.36 -14.79
CA PRO A 361 -29.78 -0.66 -15.76
C PRO A 361 -29.38 -1.78 -16.74
N ASN A 362 -28.10 -1.94 -17.08
CA ASN A 362 -27.61 -2.92 -18.06
C ASN A 362 -26.97 -4.17 -17.45
N LEU A 363 -26.92 -4.29 -16.12
CA LEU A 363 -26.28 -5.41 -15.44
C LEU A 363 -27.06 -6.70 -15.69
N LYS A 364 -26.39 -7.70 -16.30
CA LYS A 364 -26.94 -9.00 -16.69
C LYS A 364 -26.48 -10.13 -15.78
N ILE A 365 -25.24 -10.06 -15.29
CA ILE A 365 -24.60 -11.18 -14.59
C ILE A 365 -23.91 -10.70 -13.32
N ILE A 366 -24.14 -11.44 -12.22
CA ILE A 366 -23.34 -11.41 -10.99
C ILE A 366 -22.82 -12.84 -10.77
N GLY A 367 -21.52 -13.05 -10.94
CA GLY A 367 -20.89 -14.37 -10.84
C GLY A 367 -20.66 -14.85 -9.39
N GLY A 368 -20.85 -13.98 -8.41
CA GLY A 368 -20.79 -14.27 -6.98
C GLY A 368 -22.09 -13.97 -6.24
N ALA A 369 -21.98 -13.58 -4.96
CA ALA A 369 -23.12 -13.22 -4.13
C ALA A 369 -23.56 -11.76 -4.37
N LEU A 370 -24.87 -11.52 -4.25
CA LEU A 370 -25.47 -10.19 -4.17
C LEU A 370 -25.71 -9.88 -2.70
N GLU A 371 -25.09 -8.83 -2.17
CA GLU A 371 -25.29 -8.38 -0.80
C GLU A 371 -25.63 -6.89 -0.74
N ILE A 372 -26.82 -6.58 -0.25
CA ILE A 372 -27.31 -5.21 -0.08
C ILE A 372 -27.69 -5.00 1.38
N THR A 373 -27.03 -4.05 2.05
CA THR A 373 -27.34 -3.71 3.44
C THR A 373 -27.42 -2.19 3.60
N GLY A 374 -28.49 -1.69 4.23
CA GLY A 374 -28.67 -0.26 4.47
C GLY A 374 -30.13 0.17 4.55
N LYS A 375 -30.39 1.47 4.50
CA LYS A 375 -31.76 2.03 4.56
C LYS A 375 -32.45 2.00 3.19
N ILE A 376 -32.41 0.84 2.52
CA ILE A 376 -32.92 0.69 1.16
C ILE A 376 -34.44 0.63 1.17
N THR A 377 -35.09 1.47 0.35
CA THR A 377 -36.54 1.50 0.11
C THR A 377 -36.93 0.79 -1.18
N GLU A 378 -36.01 0.76 -2.16
CA GLU A 378 -36.26 0.19 -3.49
C GLU A 378 -34.98 -0.49 -4.02
N LEU A 379 -35.13 -1.69 -4.57
CA LEU A 379 -34.04 -2.47 -5.17
C LEU A 379 -34.54 -3.07 -6.48
N THR A 380 -33.95 -2.63 -7.59
CA THR A 380 -34.41 -3.02 -8.94
C THR A 380 -33.22 -3.36 -9.84
N PHE A 381 -33.28 -4.53 -10.48
CA PHE A 381 -32.32 -4.97 -11.49
C PHE A 381 -33.04 -5.40 -12.77
N LYS A 382 -33.27 -4.45 -13.68
CA LYS A 382 -34.17 -4.64 -14.85
C LYS A 382 -33.72 -5.72 -15.83
N ASN A 383 -32.42 -5.89 -15.99
CA ASN A 383 -31.82 -6.75 -17.01
C ASN A 383 -31.02 -7.92 -16.43
N LEU A 384 -31.08 -8.12 -15.11
CA LEU A 384 -30.32 -9.16 -14.44
C LEU A 384 -30.89 -10.52 -14.81
N LYS A 385 -30.01 -11.42 -15.26
CA LYS A 385 -30.36 -12.76 -15.74
C LYS A 385 -29.81 -13.86 -14.85
N LEU A 386 -28.69 -13.60 -14.16
CA LEU A 386 -27.99 -14.60 -13.40
C LEU A 386 -27.31 -14.01 -12.16
N VAL A 387 -27.51 -14.65 -11.02
CA VAL A 387 -26.70 -14.51 -9.81
C VAL A 387 -26.25 -15.91 -9.41
N LYS A 388 -24.96 -16.24 -9.47
CA LYS A 388 -24.47 -17.60 -9.17
C LYS A 388 -24.33 -17.88 -7.66
N GLY A 389 -24.29 -16.83 -6.84
CA GLY A 389 -24.21 -16.93 -5.38
C GLY A 389 -25.52 -16.57 -4.68
N SER A 390 -25.46 -16.48 -3.35
CA SER A 390 -26.63 -16.09 -2.54
C SER A 390 -27.02 -14.63 -2.82
N ALA A 391 -28.32 -14.33 -2.69
CA ALA A 391 -28.85 -12.98 -2.70
C ALA A 391 -29.32 -12.61 -1.29
N ILE A 392 -28.63 -11.67 -0.65
CA ILE A 392 -28.85 -11.28 0.74
C ILE A 392 -29.19 -9.79 0.77
N VAL A 393 -30.37 -9.46 1.29
CA VAL A 393 -30.81 -8.08 1.50
C VAL A 393 -31.13 -7.88 2.98
N ARG A 394 -30.48 -6.89 3.60
CA ARG A 394 -30.74 -6.45 4.97
C ARG A 394 -31.11 -4.97 4.95
N SER A 395 -32.39 -4.69 4.76
CA SER A 395 -32.88 -3.32 4.81
C SER A 395 -33.18 -2.88 6.24
N THR A 396 -32.81 -1.65 6.59
CA THR A 396 -33.26 -0.98 7.81
C THR A 396 -34.44 -0.03 7.57
N SER A 397 -35.03 -0.05 6.37
CA SER A 397 -36.22 0.73 6.04
C SER A 397 -37.50 -0.08 6.31
N PRO A 398 -38.52 0.51 6.96
CA PRO A 398 -39.82 -0.13 7.11
C PRO A 398 -40.64 -0.14 5.80
N GLN A 399 -40.18 0.58 4.77
CA GLN A 399 -40.84 0.67 3.46
C GLN A 399 -40.40 -0.46 2.51
N PHE A 400 -39.38 -1.23 2.87
CA PHE A 400 -38.86 -2.29 2.02
C PHE A 400 -39.65 -3.58 2.21
N ASP A 401 -40.40 -4.01 1.21
CA ASP A 401 -41.20 -5.23 1.26
C ASP A 401 -40.37 -6.45 0.82
N CYS A 402 -40.03 -7.31 1.80
CA CYS A 402 -39.23 -8.50 1.54
C CYS A 402 -39.99 -9.56 0.74
N GLN A 403 -41.30 -9.66 0.91
CA GLN A 403 -42.12 -10.63 0.18
C GLN A 403 -42.24 -10.25 -1.29
N LYS A 404 -42.45 -8.96 -1.57
CA LYS A 404 -42.48 -8.42 -2.94
C LYS A 404 -41.13 -8.60 -3.63
N TRP A 405 -40.03 -8.28 -2.94
CA TRP A 405 -38.70 -8.45 -3.52
C TRP A 405 -38.39 -9.93 -3.81
N THR A 406 -38.61 -10.84 -2.87
CA THR A 406 -38.32 -12.27 -3.08
C THR A 406 -39.20 -12.95 -4.13
N LYS A 407 -40.43 -12.46 -4.35
CA LYS A 407 -41.33 -12.91 -5.43
C LYS A 407 -41.07 -12.23 -6.79
N SER A 408 -40.14 -11.26 -6.85
CA SER A 408 -39.72 -10.63 -8.10
C SER A 408 -38.87 -11.56 -8.95
N GLU A 409 -38.35 -11.05 -10.07
CA GLU A 409 -37.42 -11.75 -10.96
C GLU A 409 -36.19 -12.30 -10.22
N ILE A 410 -35.83 -11.76 -9.04
CA ILE A 410 -34.72 -12.27 -8.23
C ILE A 410 -34.83 -13.78 -7.92
N GLY A 411 -36.04 -14.26 -7.64
CA GLY A 411 -36.29 -15.68 -7.37
C GLY A 411 -36.00 -16.59 -8.56
N LEU A 412 -36.03 -16.04 -9.78
CA LEU A 412 -35.80 -16.77 -11.03
C LEU A 412 -34.35 -16.70 -11.49
N VAL A 413 -33.59 -15.68 -11.12
CA VAL A 413 -32.22 -15.43 -11.62
C VAL A 413 -31.12 -15.95 -10.69
N VAL A 414 -31.42 -16.16 -9.41
CA VAL A 414 -30.46 -16.73 -8.46
C VAL A 414 -30.32 -18.24 -8.69
N ARG A 415 -29.09 -18.68 -8.97
CA ARG A 415 -28.70 -20.05 -9.32
C ARG A 415 -27.51 -20.45 -8.44
N GLY A 416 -27.78 -20.74 -7.17
CA GLY A 416 -26.77 -21.15 -6.20
C GLY A 416 -26.92 -20.44 -4.87
N GLY A 417 -27.06 -21.22 -3.79
CA GLY A 417 -27.18 -20.69 -2.43
C GLY A 417 -28.61 -20.29 -2.05
N LYS A 418 -28.72 -19.24 -1.22
CA LYS A 418 -29.97 -18.81 -0.59
C LYS A 418 -30.38 -17.40 -0.99
N ILE A 419 -31.68 -17.15 -0.98
CA ILE A 419 -32.27 -15.82 -0.99
C ILE A 419 -32.68 -15.51 0.44
N GLU A 420 -32.10 -14.47 1.03
CA GLU A 420 -32.41 -14.01 2.38
C GLU A 420 -32.76 -12.52 2.34
N CYS A 421 -33.92 -12.18 2.90
CA CYS A 421 -34.34 -10.79 3.06
C CYS A 421 -34.78 -10.54 4.49
N THR A 422 -34.29 -9.44 5.07
CA THR A 422 -34.80 -8.89 6.33
C THR A 422 -35.06 -7.39 6.20
N ASN A 423 -36.12 -6.89 6.84
CA ASN A 423 -36.43 -5.46 6.90
C ASN A 423 -36.60 -4.95 8.36
N ALA A 424 -36.91 -3.66 8.53
CA ALA A 424 -37.11 -3.05 9.85
C ALA A 424 -38.43 -3.44 10.54
N ASN A 425 -39.38 -4.05 9.82
CA ASN A 425 -40.64 -4.55 10.38
C ASN A 425 -40.49 -5.97 10.97
N ASN A 426 -39.25 -6.46 11.11
CA ASN A 426 -38.92 -7.84 11.47
C ASN A 426 -39.40 -8.89 10.46
N GLU A 427 -39.78 -8.50 9.24
CA GLU A 427 -40.04 -9.48 8.18
C GLU A 427 -38.74 -10.21 7.89
N LYS A 428 -38.83 -11.54 7.81
CA LYS A 428 -37.72 -12.40 7.43
C LYS A 428 -38.20 -13.41 6.42
N VAL A 429 -37.67 -13.30 5.20
CA VAL A 429 -37.93 -14.28 4.14
C VAL A 429 -36.64 -15.01 3.85
N THR A 430 -36.69 -16.34 3.84
CA THR A 430 -35.56 -17.17 3.43
C THR A 430 -36.05 -18.27 2.50
N SER A 431 -35.40 -18.41 1.36
CA SER A 431 -35.60 -19.54 0.45
C SER A 431 -34.26 -20.08 -0.03
N ARG A 432 -34.20 -21.39 -0.27
CA ARG A 432 -33.05 -22.01 -0.93
C ARG A 432 -33.36 -22.09 -2.41
N THR A 433 -32.38 -21.75 -3.24
CA THR A 433 -32.51 -21.92 -4.68
C THR A 433 -32.17 -23.35 -5.06
N LYS A 434 -32.77 -23.83 -6.15
CA LYS A 434 -32.46 -25.16 -6.69
C LYS A 434 -30.99 -25.17 -7.08
N GLU A 435 -30.22 -26.11 -6.51
CA GLU A 435 -28.92 -26.46 -7.04
C GLU A 435 -29.14 -27.10 -8.41
N ASP A 436 -28.31 -26.76 -9.41
CA ASP A 436 -28.37 -27.42 -10.71
C ASP A 436 -28.22 -28.94 -10.52
N GLY A 437 -29.33 -29.67 -10.61
CA GLY A 437 -29.37 -31.12 -10.56
C GLY A 437 -30.28 -31.81 -9.54
N SER A 438 -31.02 -31.12 -8.65
CA SER A 438 -31.96 -31.78 -7.73
C SER A 438 -33.43 -31.37 -7.95
N SER A 439 -34.27 -32.38 -8.13
CA SER A 439 -35.71 -32.26 -8.35
C SER A 439 -36.45 -32.25 -7.01
N GLU A 440 -36.42 -31.12 -6.29
CA GLU A 440 -37.34 -30.88 -5.17
C GLU A 440 -37.86 -29.44 -5.18
N ALA A 441 -39.13 -29.29 -4.81
CA ALA A 441 -39.89 -28.05 -4.92
C ALA A 441 -39.45 -27.01 -3.87
N SER A 442 -39.48 -25.74 -4.26
CA SER A 442 -39.12 -24.59 -3.43
C SER A 442 -40.18 -24.35 -2.35
N GLU A 443 -39.86 -24.54 -1.07
CA GLU A 443 -40.69 -24.10 0.04
C GLU A 443 -40.23 -22.73 0.54
N VAL A 444 -41.12 -21.73 0.46
CA VAL A 444 -40.97 -20.42 1.10
C VAL A 444 -41.46 -20.57 2.55
N ARG A 445 -40.58 -20.36 3.53
CA ARG A 445 -40.99 -20.30 4.95
C ARG A 445 -41.17 -18.84 5.34
N ASN A 446 -42.39 -18.50 5.76
CA ASN A 446 -42.72 -17.22 6.38
C ASN A 446 -42.85 -17.46 7.88
N ASP A 447 -42.01 -16.81 8.68
CA ASP A 447 -42.12 -16.84 10.15
C ASP A 447 -42.87 -15.58 10.60
N ASP A 448 -44.20 -15.56 10.44
CA ASP A 448 -45.08 -14.54 11.01
C ASP A 448 -46.28 -15.21 11.71
N GLU A 449 -46.20 -15.41 13.03
CA GLU A 449 -47.39 -15.46 13.88
C GLU A 449 -47.06 -15.17 15.35
N GLN A 450 -47.41 -13.96 15.80
CA GLN A 450 -47.74 -13.69 17.20
C GLN A 450 -49.23 -13.97 17.40
N SER A 451 -49.56 -15.01 18.17
CA SER A 451 -50.89 -15.20 18.76
C SER A 451 -50.78 -15.33 20.27
N SER A 452 -51.13 -14.25 20.94
CA SER A 452 -51.47 -14.17 22.36
C SER A 452 -52.70 -15.02 22.70
N ARG A 453 -52.56 -15.96 23.64
CA ARG A 453 -53.62 -16.31 24.61
C ARG A 453 -53.02 -16.49 26.01
N LYS A 454 -53.61 -15.75 26.96
CA LYS A 454 -53.37 -15.75 28.41
C LYS A 454 -54.13 -16.88 29.10
N GLY A 455 -53.61 -17.30 30.26
CA GLY A 455 -54.29 -17.93 31.40
C GLY A 455 -54.18 -19.46 31.42
N GLU A 456 -53.77 -20.15 32.50
CA GLU A 456 -53.54 -19.81 33.91
C GLU A 456 -52.58 -20.84 34.54
N ASP A 457 -51.74 -20.35 35.44
CA ASP A 457 -51.27 -20.89 36.74
C ASP A 457 -51.01 -22.40 36.92
N ASP A 458 -49.77 -22.76 37.29
CA ASP A 458 -49.50 -23.22 38.66
C ASP A 458 -47.99 -23.26 39.00
N GLU A 459 -47.72 -23.00 40.28
CA GLU A 459 -46.43 -22.72 40.91
C GLU A 459 -45.42 -23.89 40.98
N GLN A 460 -44.15 -23.53 40.78
CA GLN A 460 -42.94 -23.84 41.57
C GLN A 460 -42.97 -25.03 42.55
N LYS A 461 -42.07 -26.02 42.46
CA LYS A 461 -40.67 -26.08 43.00
C LYS A 461 -40.25 -27.55 42.77
N GLU A 462 -39.01 -27.96 42.50
CA GLU A 462 -37.80 -27.84 43.33
C GLU A 462 -36.61 -28.47 42.56
N LYS A 463 -35.40 -27.94 42.77
CA LYS A 463 -34.07 -28.52 42.45
C LYS A 463 -33.66 -29.50 43.58
N PRO A 464 -32.46 -30.13 43.60
CA PRO A 464 -31.54 -30.60 42.55
C PRO A 464 -30.99 -32.03 42.87
N GLY A 465 -30.08 -32.58 42.04
CA GLY A 465 -29.22 -33.69 42.48
C GLY A 465 -28.34 -34.31 41.38
N GLN A 466 -27.04 -34.04 41.45
CA GLN A 466 -25.98 -34.79 40.78
C GLN A 466 -25.79 -36.18 41.41
N VAL A 467 -25.14 -37.10 40.67
CA VAL A 467 -23.93 -37.88 41.05
C VAL A 467 -23.95 -39.30 40.45
N GLU A 468 -22.97 -39.49 39.55
CA GLU A 468 -22.04 -40.61 39.32
C GLU A 468 -22.44 -42.08 39.12
N ASP A 469 -21.76 -42.63 38.10
CA ASP A 469 -21.05 -43.91 38.00
C ASP A 469 -21.80 -45.24 38.11
N LYS A 470 -21.66 -46.04 37.03
CA LYS A 470 -20.78 -47.24 37.07
C LYS A 470 -20.67 -48.00 35.74
N SER A 471 -19.40 -48.23 35.37
CA SER A 471 -18.78 -49.49 34.91
C SER A 471 -19.38 -50.34 33.79
N GLY A 472 -18.52 -50.73 32.83
CA GLY A 472 -18.41 -52.14 32.43
C GLY A 472 -18.18 -52.43 30.94
N GLY A 473 -16.95 -52.82 30.59
CA GLY A 473 -16.69 -54.09 29.88
C GLY A 473 -16.66 -54.16 28.35
N ASN A 474 -15.44 -54.27 27.80
CA ASN A 474 -14.95 -55.20 26.75
C ASN A 474 -15.90 -55.68 25.61
N ASN A 475 -15.50 -55.49 24.34
CA ASN A 475 -14.73 -56.46 23.51
C ASN A 475 -14.81 -56.17 22.00
N GLY A 476 -13.66 -56.31 21.30
CA GLY A 476 -13.58 -57.19 20.12
C GLY A 476 -13.89 -56.66 18.70
N SER A 477 -12.86 -56.11 18.04
CA SER A 477 -12.26 -56.60 16.78
C SER A 477 -13.15 -57.04 15.58
N LYS A 478 -13.01 -56.37 14.41
CA LYS A 478 -12.34 -56.90 13.19
C LYS A 478 -12.63 -56.09 11.90
N ASN A 479 -11.51 -55.76 11.24
CA ASN A 479 -11.24 -55.46 9.83
C ASN A 479 -12.35 -55.60 8.76
N ARG A 480 -12.34 -54.64 7.81
CA ARG A 480 -12.17 -54.93 6.38
C ARG A 480 -11.63 -53.71 5.62
N THR A 481 -10.50 -53.92 4.96
CA THR A 481 -9.87 -53.08 3.94
C THR A 481 -10.48 -53.35 2.57
N SER A 482 -10.74 -52.30 1.77
CA SER A 482 -10.57 -52.34 0.32
C SER A 482 -10.48 -50.93 -0.26
N SER A 483 -9.44 -50.74 -1.06
CA SER A 483 -8.99 -49.55 -1.79
C SER A 483 -9.99 -48.97 -2.80
N SER A 484 -9.94 -47.66 -3.04
CA SER A 484 -9.56 -47.12 -4.36
C SER A 484 -9.31 -45.61 -4.32
N LYS A 485 -8.47 -45.21 -5.27
CA LYS A 485 -7.75 -43.97 -5.52
C LYS A 485 -8.61 -42.73 -5.86
N ASN A 486 -8.04 -41.58 -5.48
CA ASN A 486 -7.87 -40.32 -6.21
C ASN A 486 -8.62 -39.05 -5.77
N ASP A 487 -7.77 -38.03 -5.54
CA ASP A 487 -7.93 -36.59 -5.75
C ASP A 487 -9.03 -35.85 -4.98
N LYS A 488 -8.65 -35.36 -3.79
CA LYS A 488 -9.32 -34.24 -3.13
C LYS A 488 -8.39 -33.04 -3.04
N PHE A 489 -8.66 -32.07 -3.91
CA PHE A 489 -8.42 -30.65 -3.69
C PHE A 489 -8.90 -30.28 -2.27
N THR A 490 -7.97 -29.78 -1.46
CA THR A 490 -8.24 -29.24 -0.14
C THR A 490 -9.04 -27.95 -0.27
N LYS A 491 -10.30 -27.98 0.17
CA LYS A 491 -11.06 -26.78 0.56
C LYS A 491 -10.33 -26.13 1.74
N SER A 492 -9.70 -24.99 1.53
CA SER A 492 -9.30 -24.11 2.63
C SER A 492 -10.53 -23.34 3.12
N SER A 493 -10.93 -23.66 4.34
CA SER A 493 -11.93 -22.97 5.14
C SER A 493 -11.55 -21.50 5.39
N SER A 494 -12.44 -20.59 5.04
CA SER A 494 -12.43 -19.19 5.46
C SER A 494 -12.70 -19.08 6.97
N SER A 495 -11.69 -18.69 7.74
CA SER A 495 -11.84 -18.33 9.16
C SER A 495 -12.45 -16.94 9.30
N SER A 496 -13.57 -16.85 10.04
CA SER A 496 -14.17 -15.58 10.45
C SER A 496 -13.33 -14.91 11.54
N TYR A 497 -12.92 -13.67 11.31
CA TYR A 497 -12.28 -12.86 12.35
C TYR A 497 -13.35 -12.14 13.19
N ASN A 498 -13.28 -12.38 14.50
CA ASN A 498 -14.16 -11.85 15.53
C ASN A 498 -13.65 -10.48 16.02
N TRP A 499 -14.40 -9.41 15.76
CA TRP A 499 -14.05 -8.01 16.09
C TRP A 499 -14.53 -7.61 17.49
N GLY A 500 -13.92 -8.18 18.53
CA GLY A 500 -14.35 -7.91 19.91
C GLY A 500 -13.27 -8.14 20.96
N SER A 501 -12.15 -7.40 20.92
CA SER A 501 -11.17 -7.33 22.03
C SER A 501 -10.22 -6.12 22.01
N PHE A 502 -10.54 -5.01 21.32
CA PHE A 502 -9.66 -3.84 21.25
C PHE A 502 -10.14 -2.59 22.03
N TYR A 503 -11.19 -2.70 22.85
CA TYR A 503 -11.76 -1.56 23.58
C TYR A 503 -11.45 -1.48 25.09
N SER A 504 -10.56 -2.32 25.63
CA SER A 504 -10.28 -2.34 27.09
C SER A 504 -8.85 -1.96 27.49
N VAL A 505 -7.98 -1.56 26.56
CA VAL A 505 -6.60 -1.11 26.89
C VAL A 505 -6.41 0.41 26.73
N TYR A 506 -7.33 1.11 26.06
CA TYR A 506 -7.25 2.56 25.85
C TYR A 506 -7.86 3.43 26.97
N ALA A 507 -8.59 2.83 27.93
CA ALA A 507 -9.23 3.57 29.02
C ALA A 507 -8.36 3.72 30.29
N VAL A 508 -7.22 3.02 30.38
CA VAL A 508 -6.35 3.05 31.57
C VAL A 508 -5.20 4.08 31.46
N PHE A 509 -4.85 4.51 30.25
CA PHE A 509 -3.78 5.49 30.04
C PHE A 509 -4.20 6.97 30.16
N ILE A 510 -5.50 7.28 30.07
CA ILE A 510 -5.98 8.68 30.18
C ILE A 510 -6.18 9.12 31.64
N VAL A 511 -6.30 8.19 32.59
CA VAL A 511 -6.43 8.54 34.03
C VAL A 511 -5.07 8.81 34.69
N ALA A 512 -3.97 8.27 34.14
CA ALA A 512 -2.63 8.48 34.67
C ALA A 512 -2.00 9.84 34.28
N ILE A 513 -2.42 10.43 33.16
CA ILE A 513 -1.90 11.73 32.69
C ILE A 513 -2.63 12.91 33.35
N LEU A 514 -3.90 12.74 33.77
CA LEU A 514 -4.67 13.77 34.47
C LEU A 514 -4.36 13.88 35.98
N SER A 515 -3.51 13.01 36.54
CA SER A 515 -3.12 13.06 37.96
C SER A 515 -1.75 13.70 38.21
N ILE A 516 -1.01 14.08 37.16
CA ILE A 516 0.33 14.70 37.28
C ILE A 516 0.27 16.24 37.15
N GLU A 517 -0.79 16.80 36.59
CA GLU A 517 -1.00 18.27 36.50
C GLU A 517 -1.57 18.91 37.78
N ALA A 518 -1.78 18.15 38.86
CA ALA A 518 -2.28 18.68 40.14
C ALA A 518 -1.21 18.80 41.26
N SER A 519 0.09 18.69 40.94
CA SER A 519 1.17 18.85 41.94
C SER A 519 2.48 19.43 41.39
N ILE A 520 2.41 20.32 40.40
CA ILE A 520 3.52 21.22 40.05
C ILE A 520 3.03 22.67 40.03
#